data_AF-A0A6I6SJE5-F1
#
_entry.id   AF-A0A6I6SJE5-F1
#
_cell.length_a   1.000
_cell.length_b   1.000
_cell.length_c   1.000
_cell.angle_alpha   90.00
_cell.angle_beta   90.00
_cell.angle_gamma   90.00
#
_symmetry.space_group_name_H-M   'P 1'
#
loop_
_entity.id
_entity.type
_entity.pdbx_description
1 polymer ?
#
loop_
_entity_poly.entity_id
_entity_poly.type
_entity_poly.pdbx_seq_one_letter_code
_entity_poly.pdbx_strand_id
1 'polypeptide(L)'
;MRSKGELTLGERAADKMRNGMGSWAFVFGSLIFLGAWMILNGNHGFDKYPFILLNLVLSCLAAMQGAILLIAAKRSDQISSELAEHDFETDVRAKELLEQLTANFEALSAQHAELHEELRNVRAQLAAKE
;
A
#
# COMPACT_ATOMS: atom_id res chain seq x y z
N MET A 1 -15.17 1.27 2.68
CA MET A 1 -14.57 -0.08 2.52
C MET A 1 -15.63 -1.05 2.00
N ARG A 2 -15.56 -1.47 0.72
CA ARG A 2 -16.48 -2.50 0.18
C ARG A 2 -16.20 -3.83 0.89
N SER A 3 -17.25 -4.38 1.53
CA SER A 3 -17.22 -5.67 2.20
C SER A 3 -16.88 -6.79 1.20
N LYS A 4 -16.16 -7.82 1.65
CA LYS A 4 -15.69 -9.00 0.88
C LYS A 4 -16.80 -9.79 0.15
N GLY A 5 -18.06 -9.35 0.21
CA GLY A 5 -19.22 -9.92 -0.46
C GLY A 5 -19.47 -9.43 -1.90
N GLU A 6 -18.80 -8.37 -2.37
CA GLU A 6 -19.01 -7.81 -3.72
C GLU A 6 -17.87 -8.12 -4.72
N LEU A 7 -17.04 -9.13 -4.45
CA LEU A 7 -16.04 -9.58 -5.41
C LEU A 7 -16.69 -10.58 -6.36
N THR A 8 -16.66 -10.27 -7.66
CA THR A 8 -17.11 -11.18 -8.70
C THR A 8 -16.34 -12.51 -8.62
N LEU A 9 -16.93 -13.61 -9.12
CA LEU A 9 -16.26 -14.93 -9.11
C LEU A 9 -14.87 -14.89 -9.78
N GLY A 10 -14.70 -14.02 -10.78
CA GLY A 10 -13.42 -13.77 -11.46
C GLY A 10 -12.38 -13.11 -10.54
N GLU A 11 -12.77 -12.09 -9.77
CA GLU A 11 -11.87 -11.41 -8.83
C GLU A 11 -11.42 -12.34 -7.69
N ARG A 12 -12.33 -13.20 -7.19
CA ARG A 12 -11.98 -14.21 -6.17
C ARG A 12 -11.03 -15.29 -6.70
N ALA A 13 -11.22 -15.73 -7.94
CA ALA A 13 -10.34 -16.69 -8.59
C ALA A 13 -8.95 -16.07 -8.87
N ALA A 14 -8.91 -14.81 -9.32
CA ALA A 14 -7.68 -14.06 -9.55
C ALA A 14 -6.89 -13.84 -8.25
N ASP A 15 -7.53 -13.48 -7.14
CA ASP A 15 -6.87 -13.31 -5.84
C ASP A 15 -6.26 -14.63 -5.32
N LYS A 16 -6.98 -15.75 -5.49
CA LYS A 16 -6.49 -17.08 -5.09
C LYS A 16 -5.31 -17.54 -5.97
N MET A 17 -5.39 -17.30 -7.29
CA MET A 17 -4.27 -17.56 -8.21
C MET A 17 -3.07 -16.68 -7.89
N ARG A 18 -3.25 -15.37 -7.67
CA ARG A 18 -2.17 -14.43 -7.29
C ARG A 18 -1.39 -14.94 -6.09
N ASN A 19 -2.11 -15.34 -5.03
CA ASN A 19 -1.47 -15.80 -3.79
C ASN A 19 -0.74 -17.14 -3.97
N GLY A 20 -1.19 -18.01 -4.88
CA GLY A 20 -0.52 -19.29 -5.18
C GLY A 20 0.67 -19.16 -6.15
N MET A 21 0.56 -18.27 -7.13
CA MET A 21 1.54 -18.08 -8.21
C MET A 21 2.78 -17.30 -7.78
N GLY A 22 2.69 -16.55 -6.67
CA GLY A 22 3.82 -15.86 -6.05
C GLY A 22 4.66 -16.72 -5.08
N SER A 23 4.34 -18.01 -4.90
CA SER A 23 5.07 -18.89 -3.99
C SER A 23 6.29 -19.52 -4.67
N TRP A 24 7.41 -19.58 -3.95
CA TRP A 24 8.63 -20.29 -4.39
C TRP A 24 8.37 -21.76 -4.74
N ALA A 25 7.40 -22.41 -4.09
CA ALA A 25 7.02 -23.79 -4.39
C ALA A 25 6.42 -23.95 -5.81
N PHE A 26 5.71 -22.95 -6.32
CA PHE A 26 5.15 -22.97 -7.68
C PHE A 26 6.25 -22.88 -8.74
N VAL A 27 7.27 -22.07 -8.50
CA VAL A 27 8.43 -21.91 -9.39
C VAL A 27 9.18 -23.23 -9.53
N PHE A 28 9.51 -23.90 -8.42
CA PHE A 28 10.17 -25.21 -8.47
C PHE A 28 9.28 -26.29 -9.10
N GLY A 29 7.98 -26.28 -8.83
CA GLY A 29 7.03 -27.22 -9.46
C GLY A 29 6.97 -27.07 -10.98
N SER A 30 6.95 -25.83 -11.50
CA SER A 30 6.93 -25.58 -12.94
C SER A 30 8.25 -25.97 -13.62
N LEU A 31 9.38 -25.72 -12.97
CA LEU A 31 10.71 -26.16 -13.44
C LEU A 31 10.81 -27.68 -13.54
N ILE A 32 10.33 -28.41 -12.53
CA ILE A 32 10.31 -29.88 -12.54
C ILE A 32 9.38 -30.40 -13.64
N PHE A 33 8.18 -29.83 -13.77
CA PHE A 33 7.24 -30.17 -14.83
C PHE A 33 7.85 -29.95 -16.22
N LEU A 34 8.50 -28.81 -16.43
CA LEU A 34 9.18 -28.49 -17.68
C LEU A 34 10.32 -29.47 -17.99
N GLY A 35 11.15 -29.77 -16.99
CA GLY A 35 12.20 -30.78 -17.10
C GLY A 35 11.66 -32.16 -17.46
N ALA A 36 10.60 -32.61 -16.79
CA ALA A 36 9.94 -33.87 -17.08
C ALA A 36 9.34 -33.91 -18.49
N TRP A 37 8.71 -32.81 -18.94
CA TRP A 37 8.15 -32.70 -20.28
C TRP A 37 9.21 -32.82 -21.38
N MET A 38 10.35 -32.14 -21.21
CA MET A 38 11.49 -32.22 -22.14
C MET A 38 12.10 -33.62 -22.20
N ILE A 39 12.24 -34.31 -21.05
CA ILE A 39 12.75 -35.68 -20.98
C ILE A 39 11.80 -36.66 -21.68
N LEU A 40 10.49 -36.53 -21.47
CA LEU A 40 9.49 -37.42 -22.07
C LEU A 40 9.35 -37.22 -23.59
N ASN A 41 9.52 -35.99 -24.10
CA ASN A 41 9.29 -35.68 -25.51
C ASN A 41 10.56 -35.58 -26.39
N GLY A 42 11.75 -35.67 -25.80
CA GLY A 42 13.00 -35.31 -26.46
C GLY A 42 13.37 -36.04 -27.76
N ASN A 43 12.99 -37.32 -27.94
CA ASN A 43 13.50 -38.12 -29.09
C ASN A 43 12.43 -38.76 -30.00
N HIS A 44 11.25 -39.11 -29.48
CA HIS A 44 10.13 -39.70 -30.25
C HIS A 44 8.76 -39.09 -29.88
N GLY A 45 8.78 -37.95 -29.18
CA GLY A 45 7.56 -37.29 -28.71
C GLY A 45 6.85 -36.47 -29.78
N PHE A 46 5.62 -36.09 -29.45
CA PHE A 46 4.76 -35.22 -30.26
C PHE A 46 5.33 -33.80 -30.40
N ASP A 47 6.14 -33.34 -29.44
CA ASP A 47 6.80 -32.02 -29.42
C ASP A 47 8.33 -32.20 -29.44
N LYS A 48 8.91 -32.43 -30.62
CA LYS A 48 10.36 -32.63 -30.79
C LYS A 48 11.12 -31.31 -30.62
N TYR A 49 12.37 -31.37 -30.13
CA TYR A 49 13.26 -30.23 -30.07
C TYR A 49 13.27 -29.50 -31.43
N PRO A 50 12.94 -28.18 -31.51
CA PRO A 50 13.04 -27.13 -30.48
C PRO A 50 11.77 -26.82 -29.63
N PHE A 51 10.86 -27.78 -29.42
CA PHE A 51 9.68 -27.67 -28.53
C PHE A 51 8.74 -26.49 -28.87
N ILE A 52 8.16 -26.50 -30.08
CA ILE A 52 7.36 -25.38 -30.58
C ILE A 52 6.06 -25.19 -29.78
N LEU A 53 5.42 -26.28 -29.36
CA LEU A 53 4.14 -26.23 -28.65
C LEU A 53 4.34 -25.76 -27.21
N LEU A 54 5.38 -26.27 -26.55
CA LEU A 54 5.77 -25.81 -25.22
C LEU A 54 6.05 -24.30 -25.21
N ASN A 55 6.85 -23.81 -26.16
CA ASN A 55 7.14 -22.39 -26.28
C ASN A 55 5.89 -21.54 -26.56
N LEU A 56 4.96 -22.03 -27.38
CA LEU A 56 3.69 -21.34 -27.65
C LEU A 56 2.82 -21.23 -26.39
N VAL A 57 2.67 -22.33 -25.65
CA VAL A 57 1.89 -22.36 -24.40
C VAL A 57 2.52 -21.44 -23.36
N LEU A 58 3.85 -21.51 -23.17
CA LEU A 58 4.55 -20.63 -22.23
C LEU A 58 4.41 -19.15 -22.60
N SER A 59 4.50 -18.81 -23.89
CA SER A 59 4.32 -17.43 -24.36
C SER A 59 2.89 -16.93 -24.11
N CYS A 60 1.88 -17.77 -24.35
CA CYS A 60 0.49 -17.45 -24.06
C CYS A 60 0.25 -17.24 -22.56
N LEU A 61 0.82 -18.12 -21.72
CA LEU A 61 0.76 -17.99 -20.27
C LEU A 61 1.43 -16.70 -19.79
N ALA A 62 2.60 -16.34 -20.33
CA ALA A 62 3.28 -15.10 -20.00
C ALA A 62 2.48 -13.86 -20.41
N ALA A 63 1.86 -13.87 -21.60
CA ALA A 63 0.99 -12.78 -22.04
C ALA A 63 -0.23 -12.62 -21.12
N MET A 64 -0.86 -13.73 -20.72
CA MET A 64 -1.96 -13.73 -19.78
C MET A 64 -1.54 -13.21 -18.39
N GLN A 65 -0.37 -13.62 -17.89
CA GLN A 65 0.21 -13.11 -16.65
C GLN A 65 0.40 -11.59 -16.70
N GLY A 66 0.96 -11.06 -17.80
CA GLY A 66 1.15 -9.63 -17.99
C GLY A 66 -0.17 -8.85 -17.98
N ALA A 67 -1.21 -9.36 -18.62
CA ALA A 67 -2.54 -8.75 -18.62
C ALA A 67 -3.17 -8.74 -17.22
N ILE A 68 -3.11 -9.86 -16.48
CA ILE A 68 -3.61 -9.94 -15.09
C ILE A 68 -2.86 -8.96 -14.19
N LEU A 69 -1.54 -8.87 -14.33
CA LEU A 69 -0.71 -7.92 -13.57
C LEU A 69 -1.11 -6.48 -13.89
N LEU A 70 -1.36 -6.14 -15.15
CA LEU A 70 -1.79 -4.79 -15.55
C LEU A 70 -3.19 -4.45 -14.98
N ILE A 71 -4.13 -5.39 -14.99
CA ILE A 71 -5.46 -5.21 -14.39
C ILE A 71 -5.34 -5.00 -12.88
N ALA A 72 -4.53 -5.82 -12.21
CA ALA A 72 -4.29 -5.70 -10.77
C ALA A 72 -3.61 -4.36 -10.42
N ALA A 73 -2.63 -3.93 -11.23
CA ALA A 73 -1.96 -2.65 -11.07
C ALA A 73 -2.93 -1.48 -11.24
N LYS A 74 -3.76 -1.48 -12.30
CA LYS A 74 -4.77 -0.43 -12.52
C LYS A 74 -5.74 -0.30 -11.35
N ARG A 75 -6.19 -1.42 -10.79
CA ARG A 75 -7.07 -1.41 -9.60
C ARG A 75 -6.36 -0.87 -8.36
N SER A 76 -5.10 -1.25 -8.15
CA SER A 76 -4.32 -0.75 -7.01
C SER A 76 -4.08 0.77 -7.12
N ASP A 77 -3.78 1.26 -8.32
CA ASP A 77 -3.54 2.67 -8.59
C ASP A 77 -4.79 3.53 -8.34
N GLN A 78 -5.95 3.06 -8.78
CA GLN A 78 -7.24 3.71 -8.49
C GLN A 78 -7.49 3.83 -6.98
N ILE A 79 -7.29 2.76 -6.22
CA ILE A 79 -7.45 2.78 -4.76
C ILE A 79 -6.44 3.73 -4.11
N SER A 80 -5.19 3.73 -4.58
CA SER A 80 -4.15 4.64 -4.08
C SER A 80 -4.49 6.11 -4.36
N SER A 81 -5.07 6.42 -5.52
CA SER A 81 -5.50 7.78 -5.87
C SER A 81 -6.63 8.26 -4.97
N GLU A 82 -7.65 7.43 -4.72
CA GLU A 82 -8.76 7.77 -3.81
C GLU A 82 -8.26 7.97 -2.37
N LEU A 83 -7.33 7.14 -1.92
CA LEU A 83 -6.70 7.30 -0.59
C LEU A 83 -5.90 8.61 -0.51
N ALA A 84 -5.15 8.96 -1.55
CA ALA A 84 -4.36 10.19 -1.57
C ALA A 84 -5.22 11.46 -1.47
N GLU A 85 -6.41 11.49 -2.10
CA GLU A 85 -7.35 12.60 -1.96
C GLU A 85 -7.86 12.74 -0.52
N HIS A 86 -8.23 11.63 0.12
CA HIS A 86 -8.70 11.63 1.50
C HIS A 86 -7.59 11.99 2.51
N ASP A 87 -6.37 11.49 2.29
CA ASP A 87 -5.21 11.82 3.11
C ASP A 87 -4.87 13.31 2.99
N PHE A 88 -4.95 13.88 1.78
CA PHE A 88 -4.76 15.31 1.57
C PHE A 88 -5.77 16.17 2.34
N GLU A 89 -7.06 15.82 2.30
CA GLU A 89 -8.08 16.54 3.07
C GLU A 89 -7.82 16.45 4.60
N THR A 90 -7.42 15.26 5.06
CA THR A 90 -7.10 15.03 6.47
C THR A 90 -5.88 15.85 6.90
N ASP A 91 -4.84 15.90 6.08
CA ASP A 91 -3.63 16.68 6.34
C ASP A 91 -3.91 18.18 6.40
N VAL A 92 -4.75 18.70 5.50
CA VAL A 92 -5.15 20.11 5.52
C VAL A 92 -5.90 20.45 6.81
N ARG A 93 -6.85 19.61 7.23
CA ARG A 93 -7.56 19.81 8.50
C ARG A 93 -6.63 19.70 9.70
N ALA A 94 -5.70 18.75 9.70
CA ALA A 94 -4.70 18.61 10.75
C ALA A 94 -3.81 19.85 10.86
N LYS A 95 -3.42 20.45 9.72
CA LYS A 95 -2.68 21.71 9.68
C LYS A 95 -3.48 22.86 10.29
N GLU A 96 -4.76 23.01 9.94
CA GLU A 96 -5.62 24.06 10.51
C GLU A 96 -5.76 23.92 12.03
N LEU A 97 -5.94 22.69 12.53
CA LEU A 97 -5.98 22.41 13.96
C LEU A 97 -4.65 22.71 14.65
N LEU A 98 -3.52 22.44 14.02
CA LEU A 98 -2.19 22.81 14.54
C LEU A 98 -2.00 24.32 14.61
N GLU A 99 -2.45 25.05 13.59
CA GLU A 99 -2.40 26.52 13.59
C GLU A 99 -3.26 27.11 14.72
N GLN A 100 -4.48 26.61 14.91
CA GLN A 100 -5.34 27.00 16.02
C GLN A 100 -4.73 26.66 17.39
N LEU A 101 -4.14 25.46 17.52
CA LEU A 101 -3.49 25.05 18.77
C LEU A 101 -2.29 25.95 19.09
N THR A 102 -1.51 26.33 18.07
CA THR A 102 -0.36 27.24 18.21
C THR A 102 -0.83 28.63 18.66
N ALA A 103 -1.87 29.17 18.05
CA ALA A 103 -2.44 30.47 18.44
C ALA A 103 -2.96 30.44 19.89
N ASN A 104 -3.64 29.37 20.30
CA ASN A 104 -4.11 29.20 21.67
C ASN A 104 -2.94 29.08 22.66
N PHE A 105 -1.87 28.38 22.29
CA PHE A 105 -0.67 28.26 23.11
C PHE A 105 0.05 29.60 23.28
N GLU A 106 0.16 30.39 22.21
CA GLU A 106 0.72 31.74 22.26
C GLU A 106 -0.10 32.64 23.19
N ALA A 107 -1.43 32.64 23.05
CA ALA A 107 -2.31 33.39 23.94
C ALA A 107 -2.16 32.98 25.42
N LEU A 108 -2.10 31.68 25.69
CA LEU A 108 -1.89 31.15 27.04
C LEU A 108 -0.51 31.56 27.59
N SER A 109 0.52 31.54 26.76
CA SER A 109 1.88 31.95 27.14
C SER A 109 1.94 33.43 27.51
N ALA A 110 1.20 34.29 26.78
CA ALA A 110 1.10 35.71 27.07
C ALA A 110 0.40 35.97 28.41
N GLN A 111 -0.73 35.29 28.67
CA GLN A 111 -1.43 35.36 29.97
C GLN A 111 -0.52 34.91 31.13
N HIS A 112 0.25 33.84 30.93
CA HIS A 112 1.19 33.34 31.94
C HIS A 112 2.32 34.36 32.22
N ALA A 113 2.81 35.05 31.19
CA ALA A 113 3.82 36.10 31.34
C ALA A 113 3.30 37.30 32.14
N GLU A 114 2.07 37.76 31.83
CA GLU A 114 1.41 38.85 32.55
C GLU A 114 1.19 38.52 34.03
N LEU A 115 0.65 37.33 34.32
CA LEU A 115 0.47 36.85 35.70
C LEU A 115 1.79 36.80 36.48
N HIS A 116 2.88 36.39 35.83
CA HIS A 116 4.21 36.38 36.44
C HIS A 116 4.72 37.79 36.78
N GLU A 117 4.39 38.78 35.96
CA GLU A 117 4.73 40.17 36.21
C GLU A 117 3.91 40.77 37.37
N GLU A 118 2.60 40.51 37.41
CA GLU A 118 1.74 40.91 38.53
C GLU A 118 2.23 40.34 39.87
N LEU A 119 2.54 39.04 39.90
CA LEU A 119 3.10 38.39 41.09
C LEU A 119 4.43 39.01 41.51
N ARG A 120 5.29 39.39 40.56
CA ARG A 120 6.56 40.08 40.84
C ARG A 120 6.30 41.45 41.46
N ASN A 121 5.35 42.22 40.94
CA ASN A 121 4.99 43.55 41.43
C ASN A 121 4.40 43.49 42.84
N VAL A 122 3.47 42.56 43.10
CA VAL A 122 2.89 42.36 44.44
C VAL A 122 3.97 41.97 45.45
N ARG A 123 4.89 41.06 45.07
CA ARG A 123 6.04 40.70 45.94
C ARG A 123 6.94 41.89 46.25
N ALA A 124 7.22 42.75 45.27
CA ALA A 124 8.03 43.95 45.48
C ALA A 124 7.36 44.96 46.43
N GLN A 125 6.04 45.15 46.30
CA GLN A 125 5.28 46.04 47.19
C GLN A 125 5.24 45.55 48.64
N LEU A 126 5.11 44.24 48.86
CA LEU A 126 5.16 43.65 50.20
C LEU A 126 6.54 43.88 50.84
N ALA A 127 7.61 43.62 50.10
CA ALA A 127 8.98 43.82 50.59
C ALA A 127 9.33 45.28 50.89
N ALA A 128 8.65 46.25 50.27
CA ALA A 128 8.84 47.68 50.54
C ALA A 128 8.01 48.20 51.74
N LYS A 129 7.08 47.39 52.25
CA LYS A 129 6.17 47.75 53.34
C LYS A 129 6.62 47.19 54.71
N GLU A 130 7.56 46.25 54.69
CA GLU A 130 8.32 45.76 55.85
C GLU A 130 9.57 46.60 56.09
#